data_AF-A0A399GX01-F1
#
_entry.id   AF-A0A399GX01-F1
#
_cell.length_a   1.000
_cell.length_b   1.000
_cell.length_c   1.000
_cell.angle_alpha   90.00
_cell.angle_beta   90.00
_cell.angle_gamma   90.00
#
_symmetry.space_group_name_H-M   'P 1'
#
loop_
_entity.id
_entity.type
_entity.pdbx_description
1 polymer ?
#
loop_
_entity_poly.entity_id
_entity_poly.type
_entity_poly.pdbx_seq_one_letter_code
_entity_poly.pdbx_strand_id
1 'polypeptide(L)'
;MAWLPALIALTGVALGATTTLVADRLRWRRESRERHEVSKKSSYTSYLIALAAWRNGLRETAYNPGLAAEDRRAHARQALVDSQAYERRMEMLITASKDVVRESEATYKALRNMKDPIADGLLQDHPEYRTLVASFEARLQRLRASMRADLNIQDPEAGIGFPGIIPE
;
A
#
# COMPACT_ATOMS: atom_id res chain seq x y z
N MET A 1 -47.65 0.33 -50.95
CA MET A 1 -48.06 0.50 -49.53
C MET A 1 -47.63 -0.70 -48.67
N ALA A 2 -46.33 -1.01 -48.56
CA ALA A 2 -45.85 -2.19 -47.80
C ALA A 2 -44.49 -1.98 -47.08
N TRP A 3 -44.00 -0.75 -47.01
CA TRP A 3 -42.68 -0.46 -46.41
C TRP A 3 -42.75 -0.04 -44.93
N LEU A 4 -43.93 0.38 -44.45
CA LEU A 4 -44.19 0.71 -43.04
C LEU A 4 -43.97 -0.47 -42.06
N PRO A 5 -44.46 -1.71 -42.34
CA PRO A 5 -44.21 -2.85 -41.46
C PRO A 5 -42.73 -3.24 -41.40
N ALA A 6 -42.02 -3.11 -42.54
CA ALA A 6 -40.59 -3.39 -42.62
C ALA A 6 -39.76 -2.40 -41.79
N LEU A 7 -40.12 -1.10 -41.79
CA LEU A 7 -39.48 -0.10 -40.94
C LEU A 7 -39.71 -0.37 -39.45
N ILE A 8 -40.92 -0.76 -39.06
CA ILE A 8 -41.24 -1.06 -37.65
C ILE A 8 -40.44 -2.28 -37.15
N ALA A 9 -40.34 -3.33 -37.97
CA ALA A 9 -39.53 -4.51 -37.64
C ALA A 9 -38.03 -4.18 -37.50
N LEU A 10 -37.50 -3.35 -38.40
CA LEU A 10 -36.09 -2.91 -38.37
C LEU A 10 -35.79 -2.06 -37.13
N THR A 11 -36.72 -1.19 -36.72
CA THR A 11 -36.58 -0.42 -35.47
C THR A 11 -36.62 -1.31 -34.22
N GLY A 12 -37.42 -2.38 -34.21
CA GLY A 12 -37.46 -3.33 -33.08
C GLY A 12 -36.15 -4.07 -32.86
N VAL A 13 -35.50 -4.52 -33.94
CA VAL A 13 -34.19 -5.21 -33.88
C VAL A 13 -33.07 -4.23 -33.49
N ALA A 14 -33.09 -3.00 -34.02
CA ALA A 14 -32.11 -1.97 -33.68
C ALA A 14 -32.18 -1.57 -32.19
N LEU A 15 -33.40 -1.41 -31.64
CA LEU A 15 -33.59 -1.09 -30.23
C LEU A 15 -33.10 -2.23 -29.32
N GLY A 16 -33.37 -3.50 -29.65
CA GLY A 16 -32.88 -4.66 -28.90
C GLY A 16 -31.36 -4.85 -28.94
N ALA A 17 -30.72 -4.55 -30.08
CA ALA A 17 -29.27 -4.61 -30.21
C ALA A 17 -28.56 -3.50 -29.40
N THR A 18 -29.14 -2.29 -29.37
CA THR A 18 -28.59 -1.17 -28.58
C THR A 18 -28.68 -1.40 -27.07
N THR A 19 -29.78 -1.95 -26.55
CA THR A 19 -29.89 -2.27 -25.11
C THR A 19 -28.90 -3.34 -24.67
N THR A 20 -28.64 -4.34 -25.52
CA THR A 20 -27.66 -5.38 -25.22
C THR A 20 -26.23 -4.82 -25.19
N LEU A 21 -25.83 -4.00 -26.17
CA LEU A 21 -24.51 -3.39 -26.20
C LEU A 21 -24.27 -2.40 -25.04
N VAL A 22 -25.30 -1.65 -24.64
CA VAL A 22 -25.21 -0.74 -23.48
C VAL A 22 -25.11 -1.53 -22.18
N ALA A 23 -25.89 -2.60 -22.02
CA ALA A 23 -25.79 -3.49 -20.86
C ALA A 23 -24.41 -4.15 -20.76
N ASP A 24 -23.86 -4.62 -21.89
CA ASP A 24 -22.56 -5.27 -21.94
C ASP A 24 -21.41 -4.27 -21.69
N ARG A 25 -21.54 -3.03 -22.20
CA ARG A 25 -20.61 -1.93 -21.90
C ARG A 25 -20.64 -1.56 -20.42
N LEU A 26 -21.82 -1.51 -19.79
CA LEU A 26 -21.95 -1.24 -18.35
C LEU A 26 -21.36 -2.36 -17.51
N ARG A 27 -21.60 -3.63 -17.89
CA ARG A 27 -21.02 -4.81 -17.25
C ARG A 27 -19.50 -4.81 -17.35
N TRP A 28 -18.94 -4.58 -18.54
CA TRP A 28 -17.50 -4.48 -18.76
C TRP A 28 -16.86 -3.37 -17.93
N ARG A 29 -17.51 -2.19 -17.83
CA ARG A 29 -17.03 -1.09 -16.99
C ARG A 29 -17.07 -1.42 -15.50
N ARG A 30 -18.08 -2.15 -15.02
CA ARG A 30 -18.17 -2.60 -13.63
C ARG A 30 -17.08 -3.63 -13.31
N GLU A 31 -16.98 -4.68 -14.11
CA GLU A 31 -15.95 -5.71 -13.91
C GLU A 31 -14.53 -5.14 -14.01
N SER A 32 -14.29 -4.17 -14.91
CA SER A 32 -13.01 -3.48 -15.01
C SER A 32 -12.70 -2.60 -13.79
N ARG A 33 -13.71 -2.00 -13.14
CA ARG A 33 -13.53 -1.23 -11.90
C ARG A 33 -13.24 -2.14 -10.72
N GLU A 34 -14.00 -3.22 -10.57
CA GLU A 34 -13.79 -4.23 -9.52
C GLU A 34 -12.40 -4.86 -9.64
N ARG A 35 -11.97 -5.24 -10.85
CA ARG A 35 -10.61 -5.75 -11.09
C ARG A 35 -9.53 -4.74 -10.70
N HIS A 36 -9.75 -3.46 -10.96
CA HIS A 36 -8.80 -2.40 -10.60
C HIS A 36 -8.70 -2.18 -9.09
N GLU A 37 -9.82 -2.20 -8.37
CA GLU A 37 -9.85 -2.08 -6.90
C GLU A 37 -9.18 -3.28 -6.22
N VAL A 38 -9.43 -4.51 -6.70
CA VAL A 38 -8.77 -5.72 -6.20
C VAL A 38 -7.26 -5.65 -6.42
N SER A 39 -6.82 -5.24 -7.61
CA SER A 39 -5.39 -5.07 -7.92
C SER A 39 -4.74 -4.04 -7.00
N LYS A 40 -5.36 -2.87 -6.79
CA LYS A 40 -4.85 -1.83 -5.89
C LYS A 40 -4.72 -2.34 -4.46
N LYS A 41 -5.76 -3.00 -3.92
CA LYS A 41 -5.74 -3.57 -2.57
C LYS A 41 -4.59 -4.59 -2.42
N SER A 42 -4.37 -5.43 -3.43
CA SER A 42 -3.27 -6.39 -3.43
C SER A 42 -1.92 -5.68 -3.39
N SER A 43 -1.70 -4.69 -4.26
CA SER A 43 -0.44 -3.95 -4.32
C SER A 43 -0.15 -3.19 -3.01
N TYR A 44 -1.17 -2.57 -2.40
CA TYR A 44 -1.04 -1.91 -1.09
C TYR A 44 -0.67 -2.91 0.01
N THR A 45 -1.32 -4.07 0.03
CA THR A 45 -1.04 -5.12 1.02
C THR A 45 0.37 -5.65 0.87
N SER A 46 0.79 -5.99 -0.35
CA SER A 46 2.15 -6.46 -0.64
C SER A 46 3.21 -5.42 -0.24
N TYR A 47 2.94 -4.13 -0.45
CA TYR A 47 3.86 -3.07 -0.05
C TYR A 47 3.98 -2.94 1.48
N LEU A 48 2.87 -2.99 2.21
CA LEU A 48 2.88 -2.96 3.68
C LEU A 48 3.64 -4.16 4.27
N ILE A 49 3.46 -5.36 3.69
CA ILE A 49 4.22 -6.56 4.08
C ILE A 49 5.71 -6.37 3.86
N ALA A 50 6.12 -5.81 2.71
CA ALA A 50 7.51 -5.51 2.42
C ALA A 50 8.12 -4.51 3.43
N LEU A 51 7.40 -3.43 3.76
CA LEU A 51 7.84 -2.47 4.78
C LEU A 51 7.99 -3.13 6.16
N ALA A 52 7.04 -4.00 6.54
CA ALA A 52 7.11 -4.73 7.80
C ALA A 52 8.31 -5.69 7.85
N ALA A 53 8.57 -6.42 6.77
CA ALA A 53 9.73 -7.30 6.65
C ALA A 53 11.05 -6.54 6.81
N TRP A 54 11.20 -5.39 6.14
CA TRP A 54 12.38 -4.54 6.29
C TRP A 54 12.54 -4.05 7.74
N ARG A 55 11.45 -3.52 8.34
CA ARG A 55 11.45 -3.07 9.75
C ARG A 55 11.85 -4.19 10.71
N ASN A 56 11.39 -5.41 10.48
CA ASN A 56 11.73 -6.57 11.31
C ASN A 56 13.20 -6.93 11.19
N GLY A 57 13.79 -6.95 9.99
CA GLY A 57 15.23 -7.20 9.84
C GLY A 57 16.10 -6.10 10.49
N LEU A 58 15.66 -4.83 10.43
CA LEU A 58 16.32 -3.75 11.16
C LEU A 58 16.19 -3.92 12.68
N ARG A 59 15.02 -4.34 13.16
CA ARG A 59 14.79 -4.66 14.57
C ARG A 59 15.72 -5.79 15.02
N GLU A 60 15.77 -6.91 14.31
CA GLU A 60 16.66 -8.03 14.63
C GLU A 60 18.13 -7.60 14.72
N THR A 61 18.57 -6.74 13.79
CA THR A 61 19.91 -6.16 13.79
C THR A 61 20.18 -5.31 15.05
N ALA A 62 19.22 -4.49 15.47
CA ALA A 62 19.33 -3.66 16.66
C ALA A 62 19.21 -4.44 17.99
N TYR A 63 18.61 -5.63 17.96
CA TYR A 63 18.45 -6.50 19.14
C TYR A 63 19.69 -7.34 19.46
N ASN A 64 20.64 -7.45 18.53
CA ASN A 64 21.84 -8.26 18.72
C ASN A 64 23.08 -7.37 18.96
N PRO A 65 23.42 -7.08 20.23
CA PRO A 65 24.58 -6.25 20.56
C PRO A 65 25.92 -6.95 20.26
N GLY A 66 25.93 -8.28 20.16
CA GLY A 66 27.14 -9.07 19.90
C GLY A 66 27.58 -9.12 18.44
N LEU A 67 26.77 -8.60 17.50
CA LEU A 67 27.15 -8.49 16.09
C LEU A 67 28.34 -7.53 15.92
N ALA A 68 29.39 -8.02 15.24
CA ALA A 68 30.46 -7.18 14.76
C ALA A 68 29.91 -6.10 13.83
N ALA A 69 30.60 -4.95 13.75
CA ALA A 69 30.11 -3.80 13.01
C ALA A 69 29.94 -4.09 11.50
N GLU A 70 30.81 -4.90 10.90
CA GLU A 70 30.69 -5.30 9.50
C GLU A 70 29.46 -6.19 9.24
N ASP A 71 29.25 -7.19 10.11
CA ASP A 71 28.08 -8.06 10.04
C ASP A 71 26.80 -7.27 10.23
N ARG A 72 26.76 -6.35 11.20
CA ARG A 72 25.61 -5.46 11.44
C ARG A 72 25.23 -4.67 10.18
N ARG A 73 26.21 -4.08 9.49
CA ARG A 73 25.98 -3.37 8.22
C ARG A 73 25.53 -4.31 7.11
N ALA A 74 26.07 -5.53 7.04
CA ALA A 74 25.64 -6.54 6.08
C ALA A 74 24.18 -6.94 6.33
N HIS A 75 23.82 -7.28 7.57
CA HIS A 75 22.45 -7.62 7.98
C HIS A 75 21.45 -6.49 7.69
N ALA A 76 21.77 -5.24 8.05
CA ALA A 76 20.88 -4.10 7.78
C ALA A 76 20.66 -3.85 6.27
N ARG A 77 21.68 -4.09 5.43
CA ARG A 77 21.55 -4.03 3.96
C ARG A 77 20.73 -5.20 3.42
N GLN A 78 21.01 -6.41 3.90
CA GLN A 78 20.32 -7.62 3.45
C GLN A 78 18.83 -7.56 3.78
N ALA A 79 18.46 -7.05 4.96
CA ALA A 79 17.08 -6.82 5.35
C ALA A 79 16.29 -5.94 4.36
N LEU A 80 16.93 -4.94 3.75
CA LEU A 80 16.31 -4.13 2.70
C LEU A 80 16.10 -4.96 1.42
N VAL A 81 17.12 -5.69 0.99
CA VAL A 81 17.06 -6.50 -0.24
C VAL A 81 15.98 -7.59 -0.12
N ASP A 82 16.00 -8.35 0.97
CA ASP A 82 15.07 -9.47 1.18
C ASP A 82 13.62 -9.02 1.32
N SER A 83 13.40 -7.81 1.82
CA SER A 83 12.06 -7.25 1.98
C SER A 83 11.34 -6.94 0.67
N GLN A 84 12.08 -6.78 -0.43
CA GLN A 84 11.57 -6.28 -1.72
C GLN A 84 10.89 -4.89 -1.62
N ALA A 85 11.15 -4.13 -0.56
CA ALA A 85 10.47 -2.85 -0.31
C ALA A 85 10.78 -1.80 -1.38
N TYR A 86 11.94 -1.89 -2.04
CA TYR A 86 12.30 -0.97 -3.12
C TYR A 86 11.48 -1.22 -4.39
N GLU A 87 11.34 -2.48 -4.80
CA GLU A 87 10.56 -2.91 -5.96
C GLU A 87 9.08 -2.54 -5.78
N ARG A 88 8.53 -2.83 -4.60
CA ARG A 88 7.16 -2.46 -4.25
C ARG A 88 6.95 -0.94 -4.19
N ARG A 89 7.95 -0.17 -3.76
CA ARG A 89 7.91 1.30 -3.84
C ARG A 89 7.80 1.76 -5.30
N MET A 90 8.55 1.19 -6.24
CA MET A 90 8.43 1.53 -7.67
C MET A 90 7.05 1.23 -8.23
N GLU A 91 6.46 0.10 -7.84
CA GLU A 91 5.09 -0.25 -8.19
C GLU A 91 4.09 0.82 -7.68
N MET A 92 4.27 1.30 -6.43
CA MET A 92 3.43 2.35 -5.85
C MET A 92 3.50 3.68 -6.60
N LEU A 93 4.69 4.08 -7.07
CA LEU A 93 4.85 5.32 -7.83
C LEU A 93 4.01 5.36 -9.12
N ILE A 94 3.69 4.20 -9.68
CA ILE A 94 2.95 4.07 -10.94
C ILE A 94 1.47 3.85 -10.69
N THR A 95 1.12 3.06 -9.67
CA THR A 95 -0.23 2.50 -9.50
C THR A 95 -1.09 3.24 -8.48
N ALA A 96 -0.47 3.92 -7.52
CA ALA A 96 -1.17 4.55 -6.40
C ALA A 96 -1.55 6.01 -6.70
N SER A 97 -2.50 6.55 -5.95
CA SER A 97 -2.82 7.98 -6.02
C SER A 97 -1.70 8.84 -5.45
N LYS A 98 -1.71 10.14 -5.80
CA LYS A 98 -0.67 11.10 -5.38
C LYS A 98 -0.50 11.17 -3.85
N ASP A 99 -1.60 11.09 -3.11
CA ASP A 99 -1.55 11.12 -1.64
C ASP A 99 -0.95 9.85 -1.06
N VAL A 100 -1.26 8.67 -1.63
CA VAL A 100 -0.64 7.40 -1.22
C VAL A 100 0.85 7.40 -1.56
N VAL A 101 1.23 7.88 -2.75
CA VAL A 101 2.63 8.04 -3.15
C VAL A 101 3.39 8.92 -2.18
N ARG A 102 2.84 10.09 -1.81
CA ARG A 102 3.50 11.00 -0.85
C ARG A 102 3.77 10.34 0.50
N GLU A 103 2.77 9.66 1.07
CA GLU A 103 2.95 9.00 2.37
C GLU A 103 3.81 7.73 2.27
N SER A 104 3.79 7.05 1.12
CA SER A 104 4.66 5.91 0.80
C SER A 104 6.13 6.32 0.82
N GLU A 105 6.47 7.40 0.10
CA GLU A 105 7.81 7.97 0.08
C GLU A 105 8.29 8.40 1.46
N ALA A 106 7.41 9.06 2.23
CA ALA A 106 7.73 9.51 3.58
C ALA A 106 7.98 8.32 4.54
N THR A 107 7.20 7.25 4.41
CA THR A 107 7.34 6.02 5.22
C THR A 107 8.61 5.25 4.85
N TYR A 108 8.88 5.09 3.56
CA TYR A 108 10.11 4.47 3.07
C TYR A 108 11.35 5.23 3.52
N LYS A 109 11.32 6.57 3.45
CA LYS A 109 12.40 7.43 3.94
C LYS A 109 12.63 7.26 5.44
N ALA A 110 11.57 7.10 6.24
CA ALA A 110 11.71 6.87 7.68
C ALA A 110 12.47 5.55 7.98
N LEU A 111 12.17 4.46 7.28
CA LEU A 111 12.94 3.21 7.40
C LEU A 111 14.38 3.36 6.91
N ARG A 112 14.59 4.08 5.80
CA ARG A 112 15.93 4.37 5.31
C ARG A 112 16.77 5.12 6.34
N ASN A 113 16.17 6.10 7.01
CA ASN A 113 16.82 6.88 8.07
C ASN A 113 17.10 6.05 9.32
N MET A 114 16.39 4.94 9.54
CA MET A 114 16.71 3.97 10.60
C MET A 114 17.88 3.08 10.26
N LYS A 115 18.03 2.72 8.97
CA LYS A 115 19.01 1.74 8.52
C LYS A 115 20.44 2.13 8.89
N ASP A 116 20.85 3.35 8.58
CA ASP A 116 22.26 3.76 8.76
C ASP A 116 22.67 3.84 10.23
N PRO A 117 21.92 4.50 11.15
CA PRO A 117 22.23 4.46 12.58
C PRO A 117 22.27 3.05 13.17
N ILE A 118 21.31 2.19 12.80
CA ILE A 118 21.29 0.78 13.26
C ILE A 118 22.50 0.02 12.72
N ALA A 119 22.87 0.24 11.46
CA ALA A 119 24.04 -0.37 10.83
C ALA A 119 25.35 0.07 11.51
N ASP A 120 25.39 1.29 12.04
CA ASP A 120 26.52 1.85 12.80
C ASP A 120 26.51 1.51 14.29
N GLY A 121 25.51 0.76 14.77
CA GLY A 121 25.49 0.22 16.13
C GLY A 121 24.43 0.80 17.05
N LEU A 122 23.47 1.58 16.55
CA LEU A 122 22.34 2.04 17.35
C LEU A 122 21.49 0.83 17.82
N LEU A 123 21.53 0.59 19.14
CA LEU A 123 20.76 -0.48 19.79
C LEU A 123 19.39 0.03 20.26
N GLN A 124 18.50 -0.93 20.53
CA GLN A 124 17.09 -0.69 20.89
C GLN A 124 16.85 0.12 22.18
N ASP A 125 17.79 0.05 23.13
CA ASP A 125 17.71 0.68 24.45
C ASP A 125 18.00 2.19 24.38
N HIS A 126 18.64 2.64 23.31
CA HIS A 126 18.91 4.06 23.10
C HIS A 126 17.62 4.87 22.84
N PRO A 127 17.48 6.06 23.45
CA PRO A 127 16.35 6.96 23.19
C PRO A 127 16.19 7.36 21.72
N GLU A 128 17.30 7.45 20.99
CA GLU A 128 17.31 7.75 19.57
C GLU A 128 16.59 6.66 18.76
N TYR A 129 16.81 5.38 19.09
CA TYR A 129 16.10 4.27 18.45
C TYR A 129 14.58 4.39 18.61
N ARG A 130 14.12 4.68 19.83
CA ARG A 130 12.69 4.89 20.13
C ARG A 130 12.10 6.05 19.33
N THR A 131 12.86 7.13 19.18
CA THR A 131 12.45 8.30 18.38
C THR A 131 12.28 7.95 16.92
N LEU A 132 13.23 7.20 16.35
CA LEU A 132 13.16 6.75 14.96
C LEU A 132 11.97 5.80 14.72
N VAL A 133 11.75 4.86 15.64
CA VAL A 133 10.60 3.94 15.59
C VAL A 133 9.28 4.72 15.66
N ALA A 134 9.15 5.67 16.59
CA ALA A 134 7.94 6.49 16.70
C ALA A 134 7.66 7.31 15.43
N SER A 135 8.72 7.89 14.84
CA SER A 135 8.61 8.60 13.55
C SER A 135 8.14 7.67 12.43
N PHE A 136 8.69 6.45 12.33
CA PHE A 136 8.26 5.47 11.34
C PHE A 136 6.80 5.06 11.54
N GLU A 137 6.39 4.72 12.77
CA GLU A 137 5.02 4.30 13.06
C GLU A 137 3.99 5.40 12.74
N ALA A 138 4.31 6.66 13.07
CA ALA A 138 3.47 7.80 12.71
C ALA A 138 3.31 7.96 11.18
N ARG A 139 4.37 7.72 10.40
CA ARG A 139 4.30 7.74 8.92
C ARG A 139 3.49 6.57 8.39
N LEU A 140 3.72 5.37 8.92
CA LEU A 140 2.99 4.16 8.55
C LEU A 140 1.49 4.27 8.84
N GLN A 141 1.10 4.95 9.92
CA GLN A 141 -0.31 5.27 10.19
C GLN A 141 -0.92 6.17 9.11
N ARG A 142 -0.23 7.25 8.72
CA ARG A 142 -0.69 8.15 7.65
C ARG A 142 -0.78 7.45 6.29
N LEU A 143 0.18 6.59 5.97
CA LEU A 143 0.16 5.76 4.78
C LEU A 143 -1.07 4.85 4.75
N ARG A 144 -1.34 4.14 5.84
CA ARG A 144 -2.52 3.27 5.96
C ARG A 144 -3.84 4.05 5.83
N ALA A 145 -3.94 5.22 6.45
CA ALA A 145 -5.10 6.09 6.31
C ALA A 145 -5.30 6.55 4.86
N SER A 146 -4.23 6.97 4.19
CA SER A 146 -4.25 7.37 2.77
C SER A 146 -4.67 6.21 1.85
N MET A 147 -4.14 5.00 2.07
CA MET A 147 -4.52 3.80 1.31
C MET A 147 -5.99 3.44 1.52
N ARG A 148 -6.51 3.52 2.75
CA ARG A 148 -7.93 3.25 3.05
C ARG A 148 -8.85 4.26 2.38
N ALA A 149 -8.49 5.54 2.45
CA ALA A 149 -9.20 6.59 1.74
C ALA A 149 -9.19 6.37 0.21
N ASP A 150 -8.04 5.99 -0.37
CA ASP A 150 -7.93 5.69 -1.81
C ASP A 150 -8.77 4.48 -2.24
N LEU A 151 -8.98 3.52 -1.35
CA LEU A 151 -9.84 2.35 -1.55
C LEU A 151 -11.32 2.64 -1.23
N ASN A 152 -11.69 3.89 -0.93
CA ASN A 152 -13.03 4.27 -0.45
C ASN A 152 -13.51 3.47 0.77
N ILE A 153 -12.57 2.95 1.57
CA ILE A 153 -12.87 2.30 2.84
C ILE A 153 -13.01 3.43 3.86
N GLN A 154 -14.24 3.84 4.14
CA GLN A 154 -14.51 4.75 5.25
C GLN A 154 -14.00 4.10 6.54
N ASP A 155 -13.25 4.85 7.35
CA ASP A 155 -12.94 4.40 8.70
C ASP A 155 -14.27 4.22 9.45
N PRO A 156 -14.56 3.01 9.96
CA PRO A 156 -15.69 2.84 10.86
C PRO A 156 -15.31 3.58 12.14
N GLU A 157 -15.76 4.82 12.20
CA GLU A 157 -15.78 5.69 13.36
C GLU A 157 -14.43 6.01 14.02
N ALA A 158 -14.09 7.29 13.92
CA ALA A 158 -13.42 8.06 14.98
C ALA A 158 -14.26 8.10 16.29
N GLY A 159 -14.77 6.96 16.77
CA GLY A 159 -15.68 6.82 17.91
C GLY A 159 -15.22 5.83 18.97
N ILE A 160 -14.20 5.01 18.71
CA ILE A 160 -13.58 4.16 19.74
C ILE A 160 -12.07 4.36 19.67
N GLY A 161 -11.56 5.19 20.58
CA GLY A 161 -10.13 5.36 20.77
C GLY A 161 -9.50 4.00 21.01
N PHE A 162 -8.52 3.63 20.16
CA PHE A 162 -7.59 2.58 20.49
C PHE A 162 -6.80 3.06 21.72
N PRO A 163 -6.94 2.45 22.90
CA PRO A 163 -6.09 2.79 24.02
C PRO A 163 -4.66 2.42 23.61
N GLY A 164 -3.76 3.36 23.82
CA GLY A 164 -2.34 3.15 23.62
C GLY A 164 -1.92 1.86 24.31
N ILE A 165 -1.20 1.03 23.58
CA ILE A 165 -0.40 -0.05 24.18
C ILE A 165 0.62 0.67 25.06
N ILE A 166 0.34 0.72 26.35
CA ILE A 166 1.29 1.09 27.39
C ILE A 166 2.39 0.01 27.35
N PRO A 167 3.68 0.37 27.23
CA PRO A 167 4.73 -0.59 27.51
C PRO A 167 4.82 -0.78 29.03
N GLU A 168 4.77 -2.03 29.49
CA GLU A 168 5.38 -2.42 30.77
C GLU A 168 6.91 -2.35 30.68
#